data_AF-A0A367LXH6-F1
#
_entry.id   AF-A0A367LXH6-F1
#
_cell.length_a   1.000
_cell.length_b   1.000
_cell.length_c   1.000
_cell.angle_alpha   90.00
_cell.angle_beta   90.00
_cell.angle_gamma   90.00
#
_symmetry.space_group_name_H-M   'P 1'
#
loop_
_entity.id
_entity.type
_entity.pdbx_description
1 polymer ?
#
loop_
_entity_poly.entity_id
_entity_poly.type
_entity_poly.pdbx_seq_one_letter_code
_entity_poly.pdbx_strand_id
1 'polypeptide(L)'
;DAADSVLVEAEAGEAWDPFVQWSLERGLAGLENLSLIPGTVGAAPMQNIGAYGVELKDVFDSLTALDRQDGTLREFDRQACRFGYRDSLFKQEPDRWLILRVRLRLTRRERLHLDYGPVRQRLEEEGIASPTARD
;
A
#
# COMPACT_ATOMS: atom_id res chain seq x y z
N ASP A 1 2.82 -11.21 16.71
CA ASP A 1 4.06 -10.65 17.31
C ASP A 1 4.48 -9.38 16.60
N ALA A 2 4.52 -8.26 17.33
CA ALA A 2 4.90 -6.95 16.78
C ALA A 2 6.39 -6.86 16.38
N ALA A 3 7.20 -7.86 16.74
CA ALA A 3 8.65 -7.88 16.59
C ALA A 3 9.15 -7.91 15.12
N ASP A 4 8.29 -8.25 14.14
CA ASP A 4 8.69 -8.34 12.73
C ASP A 4 7.97 -7.35 11.80
N SER A 5 7.19 -6.41 12.35
CA SER A 5 6.55 -5.36 11.56
C SER A 5 7.43 -4.11 11.48
N VAL A 6 7.47 -3.48 10.31
CA VAL A 6 8.22 -2.25 10.05
C VAL A 6 7.24 -1.19 9.56
N LEU A 7 7.20 -0.04 10.24
CA LEU A 7 6.46 1.13 9.78
C LEU A 7 7.34 1.93 8.84
N VAL A 8 6.86 2.17 7.62
CA VAL A 8 7.54 2.99 6.61
C VAL A 8 6.67 4.20 6.27
N GLU A 9 7.30 5.27 5.81
CA GLU A 9 6.63 6.50 5.39
C GLU A 9 7.18 6.94 4.03
N ALA A 10 6.30 7.44 3.18
CA ALA A 10 6.66 8.09 1.92
C ALA A 10 5.80 9.33 1.68
N GLU A 11 6.42 10.34 1.09
CA GLU A 11 5.75 11.59 0.71
C GLU A 11 4.81 11.36 -0.48
N ALA A 12 3.74 12.14 -0.56
CA ALA A 12 2.64 11.94 -1.51
C ALA A 12 3.05 11.97 -2.99
N GLY A 13 4.15 12.66 -3.31
CA GLY A 13 4.68 12.80 -4.66
C GLY A 13 5.55 11.63 -5.12
N GLU A 14 5.92 10.71 -4.22
CA GLU A 14 6.75 9.55 -4.58
C GLU A 14 6.02 8.65 -5.57
N ALA A 15 6.72 8.19 -6.60
CA ALA A 15 6.18 7.24 -7.56
C ALA A 15 5.92 5.90 -6.88
N TRP A 16 4.74 5.32 -7.10
CA TRP A 16 4.30 4.13 -6.37
C TRP A 16 5.19 2.91 -6.62
N ASP A 17 5.38 2.51 -7.87
CA ASP A 17 6.17 1.31 -8.17
C ASP A 17 7.64 1.41 -7.71
N PRO A 18 8.37 2.53 -7.92
CA PRO A 18 9.69 2.71 -7.31
C PRO A 18 9.69 2.59 -5.78
N PHE A 19 8.64 3.06 -5.11
CA PHE A 19 8.49 2.88 -3.66
C PHE A 19 8.24 1.41 -3.26
N VAL A 20 7.47 0.66 -4.06
CA VAL A 20 7.34 -0.80 -3.89
C VAL A 20 8.71 -1.46 -3.99
N GLN A 21 9.48 -1.19 -5.06
CA GLN A 21 10.82 -1.76 -5.25
C GLN A 21 11.77 -1.41 -4.09
N TRP A 22 11.77 -0.16 -3.64
CA TRP A 22 12.54 0.28 -2.48
C TRP A 22 12.24 -0.55 -1.22
N SER A 23 10.97 -0.91 -1.00
CA SER A 23 10.56 -1.71 0.17
C SER A 23 11.06 -3.15 0.07
N LEU A 24 10.98 -3.74 -1.13
CA LEU A 24 11.41 -5.10 -1.42
C LEU A 24 12.94 -5.23 -1.32
N GLU A 25 13.69 -4.25 -1.80
CA GLU A 25 15.15 -4.16 -1.65
C GLU A 25 15.61 -4.14 -0.18
N ARG A 26 14.72 -3.74 0.74
CA ARG A 26 14.96 -3.72 2.19
C ARG A 26 14.53 -5.00 2.90
N GLY A 27 14.08 -6.00 2.14
CA GLY A 27 13.54 -7.24 2.66
C GLY A 27 12.23 -7.03 3.42
N LEU A 28 11.39 -6.11 2.94
CA LEU A 28 10.05 -5.88 3.47
C LEU A 28 9.02 -6.49 2.52
N ALA A 29 8.05 -7.19 3.09
CA ALA A 29 6.92 -7.80 2.40
C ALA A 29 5.60 -7.11 2.77
N GLY A 30 4.64 -7.13 1.83
CA GLY A 30 3.29 -6.56 1.92
C GLY A 30 2.88 -5.71 0.71
N LEU A 31 3.80 -5.36 -0.19
CA LEU A 31 3.54 -4.49 -1.36
C LEU A 31 3.75 -5.19 -2.71
N GLU A 32 4.30 -6.39 -2.73
CA GLU A 32 4.66 -7.15 -3.92
C GLU A 32 3.47 -7.33 -4.89
N ASN A 33 2.29 -7.66 -4.37
CA ASN A 33 1.05 -7.78 -5.15
C ASN A 33 0.57 -6.45 -5.74
N LEU A 34 1.10 -5.31 -5.28
CA LEU A 34 0.76 -3.97 -5.74
C LEU A 34 1.85 -3.39 -6.67
N SER A 35 2.83 -4.18 -7.07
CA SER A 35 3.88 -3.78 -8.02
C SER A 35 3.29 -3.34 -9.37
N LEU A 36 4.02 -2.46 -10.07
CA LEU A 36 3.69 -1.91 -11.39
C LEU A 36 2.39 -1.09 -11.49
N ILE A 37 1.69 -0.85 -10.38
CA ILE A 37 0.57 0.10 -10.36
C ILE A 37 1.13 1.52 -10.64
N PRO A 38 0.62 2.24 -11.65
CA PRO A 38 1.07 3.59 -11.93
C PRO A 38 0.52 4.59 -10.91
N GLY A 39 1.16 5.76 -10.83
CA GLY A 39 0.72 6.87 -9.99
C GLY A 39 1.66 7.09 -8.81
N THR A 40 1.15 7.77 -7.79
CA THR A 40 1.94 8.20 -6.64
C THR A 40 1.43 7.62 -5.33
N VAL A 41 2.29 7.61 -4.32
CA VAL A 41 1.95 7.21 -2.94
C VAL A 41 0.76 8.00 -2.40
N GLY A 42 0.67 9.30 -2.69
CA GLY A 42 -0.46 10.13 -2.22
C GLY A 42 -1.79 9.81 -2.91
N ALA A 43 -1.76 9.30 -4.14
CA ALA A 43 -2.96 8.88 -4.85
C ALA A 43 -3.43 7.48 -4.44
N ALA A 44 -2.55 6.62 -3.93
CA ALA A 44 -2.86 5.25 -3.58
C ALA A 44 -4.06 5.09 -2.60
N PRO A 45 -4.18 5.91 -1.52
CA PRO A 45 -5.33 5.86 -0.63
C PRO A 45 -6.65 6.30 -1.27
N MET A 46 -6.61 7.19 -2.27
CA MET A 46 -7.83 7.78 -2.85
C MET A 46 -8.81 6.71 -3.35
N GLN A 47 -8.28 5.69 -4.01
CA GLN A 47 -9.08 4.58 -4.54
C GLN A 47 -8.77 3.26 -3.86
N ASN A 48 -8.09 3.24 -2.69
CA ASN A 48 -7.66 2.00 -2.05
C ASN A 48 -7.11 0.99 -3.09
N ILE A 49 -6.00 1.36 -3.74
CA ILE A 49 -5.43 0.56 -4.84
C ILE A 49 -5.33 -0.91 -4.45
N GLY A 50 -5.53 -1.81 -5.41
CA GLY A 50 -5.46 -3.22 -5.13
C GLY A 50 -5.28 -4.05 -6.39
N ALA A 51 -4.48 -5.09 -6.29
CA ALA A 51 -4.22 -6.04 -7.36
C ALA A 51 -3.88 -7.40 -6.73
N TYR A 52 -4.14 -8.46 -7.50
CA TYR A 52 -3.79 -9.84 -7.12
C TYR A 52 -4.22 -10.25 -5.70
N GLY A 53 -5.39 -9.79 -5.25
CA GLY A 53 -5.96 -10.17 -3.95
C GLY A 53 -5.53 -9.32 -2.75
N VAL A 54 -4.67 -8.31 -2.95
CA VAL A 54 -4.23 -7.38 -1.90
C VAL A 54 -4.75 -5.98 -2.20
N GLU A 55 -5.15 -5.25 -1.16
CA GLU A 55 -5.49 -3.83 -1.23
C GLU A 55 -4.60 -2.99 -0.28
N LEU A 56 -4.46 -1.69 -0.57
CA LEU A 56 -3.65 -0.79 0.27
C LEU A 56 -4.06 -0.84 1.74
N LYS A 57 -5.36 -0.91 2.02
CA LYS A 57 -5.91 -0.97 3.39
C LYS A 57 -5.34 -2.13 4.22
N ASP A 58 -4.84 -3.18 3.58
CA ASP A 58 -4.34 -4.38 4.26
C ASP A 58 -2.99 -4.12 4.94
N VAL A 59 -2.22 -3.16 4.41
CA VAL A 59 -0.93 -2.70 4.94
C VAL A 59 -0.96 -1.24 5.43
N PHE A 60 -2.09 -0.56 5.30
CA PHE A 60 -2.22 0.84 5.70
C PHE A 60 -2.17 1.01 7.22
N ASP A 61 -1.35 1.94 7.68
CA ASP A 61 -1.30 2.35 9.08
C ASP A 61 -2.03 3.69 9.28
N SER A 62 -1.51 4.74 8.65
CA SER A 62 -2.03 6.10 8.79
C SER A 62 -1.57 7.01 7.65
N LEU A 63 -2.18 8.20 7.52
CA LEU A 63 -1.69 9.25 6.63
C LEU A 63 -1.85 10.63 7.26
N THR A 64 -1.06 11.59 6.77
CA THR A 64 -1.24 13.01 7.11
C THR A 64 -1.83 13.72 5.90
N ALA A 65 -2.92 14.46 6.10
CA ALA A 65 -3.55 15.29 5.08
C ALA A 65 -3.76 16.72 5.59
N LEU A 66 -3.76 17.68 4.67
CA LEU A 66 -4.19 19.04 4.91
C LEU A 66 -5.69 19.16 4.62
N ASP A 67 -6.47 19.72 5.56
CA ASP A 67 -7.86 20.10 5.31
C ASP A 67 -7.87 21.41 4.52
N ARG A 68 -8.42 21.38 3.29
CA ARG A 68 -8.50 22.56 2.43
C ARG A 68 -9.53 23.59 2.92
N GLN A 69 -10.37 23.25 3.91
CA GLN A 69 -11.33 24.20 4.48
C GLN A 69 -10.70 25.20 5.46
N ASP A 70 -9.76 24.75 6.29
CA ASP A 70 -9.17 25.58 7.36
C ASP A 70 -7.63 25.63 7.33
N GLY A 71 -6.99 24.84 6.45
CA GLY A 71 -5.54 24.78 6.28
C GLY A 71 -4.81 23.97 7.36
N THR A 72 -5.53 23.28 8.25
CA THR A 72 -4.93 22.51 9.33
C THR A 72 -4.48 21.12 8.87
N LEU A 73 -3.51 20.54 9.59
CA LEU A 73 -3.06 19.17 9.37
C LEU A 73 -3.88 18.20 10.20
N ARG A 74 -4.24 17.08 9.59
CA ARG A 74 -4.97 16.00 10.24
C ARG A 74 -4.35 14.65 9.93
N GLU A 75 -4.20 13.86 10.98
CA GLU A 75 -3.84 12.44 10.92
C GLU A 75 -5.12 11.61 10.67
N PHE A 76 -5.03 10.62 9.79
CA PHE A 76 -6.08 9.63 9.56
C PHE A 76 -5.51 8.25 9.82
N ASP A 77 -6.13 7.52 10.75
CA ASP A 77 -5.90 6.08 10.88
C ASP A 77 -6.71 5.31 9.82
N ARG A 78 -6.50 3.98 9.78
CA ARG A 78 -7.22 3.09 8.85
C ARG A 78 -8.74 3.24 8.89
N GLN A 79 -9.34 3.37 10.07
CA GLN A 79 -10.78 3.45 10.22
C GLN A 79 -11.31 4.80 9.71
N ALA A 80 -10.60 5.88 10.02
CA ALA A 80 -10.93 7.23 9.57
C ALA A 80 -10.88 7.37 8.04
N CYS A 81 -10.00 6.62 7.36
CA CYS A 81 -9.92 6.60 5.89
C CYS A 81 -11.14 5.94 5.21
N ARG A 82 -11.96 5.17 5.93
CA ARG A 82 -13.17 4.49 5.41
C ARG A 82 -12.94 3.74 4.10
N PHE A 83 -11.85 2.96 4.01
CA PHE A 83 -11.54 2.21 2.80
C PHE A 83 -12.63 1.21 2.44
N GLY A 84 -13.01 1.22 1.16
CA GLY A 84 -13.89 0.24 0.52
C GLY A 84 -13.25 -0.30 -0.76
N TYR A 85 -13.98 -1.15 -1.48
CA TYR A 85 -13.52 -1.61 -2.79
C TYR A 85 -13.49 -0.43 -3.77
N ARG A 86 -12.28 -0.05 -4.20
CA ARG A 86 -12.04 1.13 -5.06
C ARG A 86 -12.56 2.45 -4.50
N ASP A 87 -12.62 2.57 -3.18
CA ASP A 87 -13.27 3.69 -2.48
C ASP A 87 -12.57 4.08 -1.18
N SER A 88 -12.76 5.34 -0.77
CA SER A 88 -12.25 5.91 0.48
C SER A 88 -13.02 7.17 0.86
N LEU A 89 -12.85 7.63 2.11
CA LEU A 89 -13.33 8.95 2.54
C LEU A 89 -12.90 10.06 1.58
N PHE A 90 -11.68 10.02 1.07
CA PHE A 90 -11.11 11.06 0.23
C PHE A 90 -11.74 11.11 -1.17
N LYS A 91 -12.29 9.99 -1.64
CA LYS A 91 -13.10 9.93 -2.86
C LYS A 91 -14.55 10.35 -2.62
N GLN A 92 -15.08 10.05 -1.43
CA GLN A 92 -16.44 10.42 -1.01
C GLN A 92 -16.55 11.93 -0.71
N GLU A 93 -15.48 12.53 -0.18
CA GLU A 93 -15.34 13.98 0.08
C GLU A 93 -14.30 14.58 -0.88
N PRO A 94 -14.61 14.65 -2.21
CA PRO A 94 -13.67 15.21 -3.17
C PRO A 94 -13.36 16.68 -2.84
N ASP A 95 -12.18 17.13 -3.24
CA ASP A 95 -11.68 18.48 -3.04
C ASP A 95 -11.47 18.98 -1.60
N ARG A 96 -11.70 18.14 -0.58
CA ARG A 96 -11.47 18.55 0.81
C ARG A 96 -10.06 18.25 1.31
N TRP A 97 -9.57 17.04 1.08
CA TRP A 97 -8.33 16.56 1.69
C TRP A 97 -7.18 16.54 0.70
N LEU A 98 -6.03 17.09 1.08
CA LEU A 98 -4.80 16.99 0.31
C LEU A 98 -3.81 16.11 1.08
N ILE A 99 -3.60 14.87 0.61
CA ILE A 99 -2.70 13.90 1.24
C ILE A 99 -1.25 14.37 1.04
N LEU A 100 -0.50 14.43 2.14
CA LEU A 100 0.90 14.89 2.16
C LEU A 100 1.89 13.73 2.26
N ARG A 101 1.58 12.73 3.10
CA ARG A 101 2.40 11.52 3.27
C ARG A 101 1.56 10.36 3.77
N VAL A 102 2.01 9.15 3.48
CA VAL A 102 1.33 7.90 3.83
C VAL A 102 2.28 6.99 4.60
N ARG A 103 1.77 6.34 5.64
CA ARG A 103 2.48 5.37 6.46
C ARG A 103 1.89 3.98 6.29
N LEU A 104 2.75 3.02 6.00
CA LEU A 104 2.39 1.62 5.77
C LEU A 104 3.13 0.72 6.76
N ARG A 105 2.44 -0.30 7.24
CA ARG A 105 2.96 -1.32 8.14
C ARG A 105 3.26 -2.58 7.35
N LEU A 106 4.54 -2.79 7.06
CA LEU A 106 5.07 -3.93 6.32
C LEU A 106 5.66 -4.97 7.27
N THR A 107 6.10 -6.10 6.74
CA THR A 107 6.66 -7.20 7.56
C THR A 107 8.00 -7.67 7.02
N ARG A 108 8.88 -8.19 7.89
CA ARG A 108 10.13 -8.86 7.48
C ARG A 108 9.97 -10.36 7.22
N ARG A 109 8.83 -10.93 7.61
CA ARG A 109 8.51 -12.34 7.41
C ARG A 109 7.54 -12.46 6.27
N GLU A 110 7.85 -13.32 5.31
CA GLU A 110 7.06 -13.54 4.12
C GLU A 110 5.72 -14.18 4.48
N ARG A 111 4.65 -13.40 4.36
CA ARG A 111 3.29 -13.92 4.18
C ARG A 111 2.89 -13.59 2.75
N LEU A 112 3.32 -14.42 1.81
CA LEU A 112 3.05 -14.21 0.40
C LEU A 112 1.56 -14.44 0.12
N HIS A 113 0.97 -13.48 -0.57
CA HIS A 113 -0.42 -13.55 -1.01
C HIS A 113 -0.49 -14.16 -2.41
N LEU A 114 -0.48 -15.49 -2.48
CA LEU A 114 -0.47 -16.27 -3.73
C LEU A 114 -1.87 -16.82 -4.11
N ASP A 115 -2.93 -16.23 -3.56
CA ASP A 115 -4.31 -16.70 -3.74
C ASP A 115 -4.80 -16.52 -5.19
N TYR A 116 -4.22 -15.55 -5.93
CA TYR A 116 -4.53 -15.33 -7.33
C TYR A 116 -3.92 -16.41 -8.23
N GLY A 117 -4.78 -17.29 -8.76
CA GLY A 117 -4.38 -18.49 -9.51
C GLY A 117 -3.29 -18.28 -10.57
N PRO A 118 -3.39 -17.27 -11.45
CA PRO A 118 -2.36 -16.99 -12.45
C PRO A 118 -0.97 -16.65 -11.88
N VAL A 119 -0.88 -16.02 -10.70
CA VAL A 119 0.41 -15.73 -10.06
C VAL A 119 1.09 -17.03 -9.63
N ARG A 120 0.35 -17.90 -8.92
CA ARG A 120 0.86 -19.21 -8.49
C ARG A 120 1.28 -20.09 -9.66
N GLN A 121 0.47 -20.16 -10.71
CA GLN A 121 0.79 -20.94 -11.90
C GLN A 121 2.11 -20.48 -12.53
N ARG A 122 2.34 -19.16 -12.62
CA ARG A 122 3.57 -18.64 -13.20
C ARG A 122 4.81 -18.98 -12.37
N LEU A 123 4.73 -18.88 -11.05
CA LEU A 123 5.81 -19.28 -10.15
C LEU A 123 6.15 -20.78 -10.32
N GLU A 124 5.14 -21.64 -10.49
CA GLU A 124 5.33 -23.07 -10.78
C GLU A 124 5.98 -23.31 -12.15
N GLU A 125 5.56 -22.59 -13.19
CA GLU A 125 6.14 -22.67 -14.55
C GLU A 125 7.61 -22.22 -14.58
N GLU A 126 7.98 -21.25 -13.75
CA GLU A 126 9.35 -20.76 -13.60
C GLU A 126 10.20 -21.64 -12.65
N GLY A 127 9.61 -22.69 -12.07
CA GLY A 127 10.30 -23.65 -11.20
C GLY A 127 10.65 -23.11 -9.81
N ILE A 128 9.97 -22.05 -9.36
CA ILE A 128 10.21 -21.39 -8.08
C ILE A 128 9.48 -22.16 -6.97
N ALA A 129 10.21 -23.05 -6.28
CA ALA A 129 9.64 -23.89 -5.21
C ALA A 129 9.45 -23.15 -3.87
N SER A 130 10.23 -22.10 -3.63
CA SER A 130 10.19 -21.27 -2.42
C SER A 130 10.19 -19.80 -2.84
N PRO A 131 9.03 -19.26 -3.26
CA PRO A 131 8.95 -17.88 -3.71
C PRO A 131 9.27 -16.92 -2.56
N THR A 132 9.79 -15.76 -2.92
CA THR A 132 10.05 -14.62 -2.05
C THR A 132 9.19 -13.44 -2.49
N ALA A 133 9.13 -12.36 -1.70
CA ALA A 133 8.38 -11.15 -2.10
C ALA A 133 8.94 -10.46 -3.36
N ARG A 134 10.12 -10.87 -3.85
CA ARG A 134 10.75 -10.32 -5.06
C ARG A 134 10.46 -11.11 -6.33
N ASP A 135 9.89 -12.31 -6.19
CA ASP A 135 9.53 -13.20 -7.30
C ASP A 135 8.08 -12.93 -7.75
#